data_AF-A0A8T5NIJ8-F1
#
_entry.id   AF-A0A8T5NIJ8-F1
#
_cell.length_a   1.000
_cell.length_b   1.000
_cell.length_c   1.000
_cell.angle_alpha   90.00
_cell.angle_beta   90.00
_cell.angle_gamma   90.00
#
_symmetry.space_group_name_H-M   'P 1'
#
loop_
_entity.id
_entity.type
_entity.pdbx_description
1 polymer ?
#
loop_
_entity_poly.entity_id
_entity_poly.type
_entity_poly.pdbx_seq_one_letter_code
_entity_poly.pdbx_strand_id
1 'polypeptide(L)'
;MKDELKNEIIEDLDRAKNTFASAKRNFDEEDIFTASNRLFVACENAVYACMKLKFGGTTISRKRILMKIGSISPDMMELYERSYDLRVQADYGRKSRIVELNKERVGEMIRKVERLIADIEKELKNLELSKFFAKHSSSARVPQPPARPNDPSQGRA
;
A
#
# COMPACT_ATOMS: atom_id res chain seq x y z
N MET A 1 -2.33 -9.71 11.51
CA MET A 1 -2.61 -9.97 10.08
C MET A 1 -2.47 -11.46 9.85
N LYS A 2 -3.52 -12.09 9.33
CA LYS A 2 -3.54 -13.51 8.93
C LYS A 2 -2.57 -13.72 7.75
N ASP A 3 -1.97 -14.90 7.65
CA ASP A 3 -0.97 -15.19 6.62
C ASP A 3 -1.54 -15.12 5.20
N GLU A 4 -2.81 -15.52 5.02
CA GLU A 4 -3.54 -15.38 3.75
C GLU A 4 -3.61 -13.92 3.28
N LEU A 5 -4.06 -13.00 4.15
CA LEU A 5 -4.14 -11.58 3.83
C LEU A 5 -2.75 -10.99 3.51
N LYS A 6 -1.70 -11.47 4.18
CA LYS A 6 -0.33 -11.06 3.89
C LYS A 6 0.08 -11.48 2.49
N ASN A 7 -0.18 -12.73 2.11
CA ASN A 7 0.13 -13.24 0.78
C ASN A 7 -0.63 -12.45 -0.29
N GLU A 8 -1.91 -12.16 -0.08
CA GLU A 8 -2.69 -11.34 -0.99
C GLU A 8 -2.13 -9.91 -1.18
N ILE A 9 -1.59 -9.31 -0.12
CA ILE A 9 -0.93 -7.99 -0.20
C ILE A 9 0.35 -8.09 -1.04
N ILE A 10 1.16 -9.13 -0.80
CA ILE A 10 2.41 -9.36 -1.54
C ILE A 10 2.10 -9.59 -3.02
N GLU A 11 1.11 -10.41 -3.34
CA GLU A 11 0.71 -10.68 -4.72
C GLU A 11 0.22 -9.42 -5.46
N ASP A 12 -0.60 -8.58 -4.80
CA ASP A 12 -1.01 -7.29 -5.36
C ASP A 12 0.20 -6.38 -5.62
N LEU A 13 1.13 -6.33 -4.67
CA LEU A 13 2.32 -5.49 -4.77
C LEU A 13 3.27 -5.97 -5.88
N ASP A 14 3.44 -7.28 -6.03
CA ASP A 14 4.23 -7.87 -7.12
C ASP A 14 3.58 -7.62 -8.48
N ARG A 15 2.25 -7.74 -8.58
CA ARG A 15 1.50 -7.31 -9.78
C ARG A 15 1.75 -5.84 -10.09
N ALA A 16 1.64 -4.96 -9.08
CA ALA A 16 1.90 -3.53 -9.24
C ALA A 16 3.30 -3.26 -9.79
N LYS A 17 4.33 -3.90 -9.21
CA LYS A 17 5.73 -3.75 -9.63
C LYS A 17 5.99 -4.24 -11.05
N ASN A 18 5.48 -5.42 -11.39
CA ASN A 18 5.65 -6.01 -12.73
C ASN A 18 4.97 -5.16 -13.80
N THR A 19 3.74 -4.71 -13.54
CA THR A 19 3.02 -3.83 -14.46
C THR A 19 3.70 -2.46 -14.54
N PHE A 20 4.19 -1.91 -13.43
CA PHE A 20 4.91 -0.63 -13.39
C PHE A 20 6.20 -0.67 -14.22
N ALA A 21 6.99 -1.75 -14.09
CA ALA A 21 8.17 -1.96 -14.93
C ALA A 21 7.81 -1.97 -16.42
N SER A 22 6.69 -2.60 -16.78
CA SER A 22 6.20 -2.57 -18.15
C SER A 22 5.73 -1.18 -18.58
N ALA A 23 5.08 -0.41 -17.70
CA ALA A 23 4.67 0.97 -17.99
C ALA A 23 5.88 1.86 -18.29
N LYS A 24 6.96 1.74 -17.50
CA LYS A 24 8.22 2.47 -17.73
C LYS A 24 8.84 2.16 -19.08
N ARG A 25 8.95 0.87 -19.45
CA ARG A 25 9.48 0.48 -20.77
C ARG A 25 8.71 1.12 -21.92
N ASN A 26 7.37 1.08 -21.88
CA ASN A 26 6.54 1.68 -22.93
C ASN A 26 6.68 3.20 -22.95
N PHE A 27 6.86 3.84 -21.79
CA PHE A 27 7.11 5.27 -21.71
C PHE A 27 8.45 5.66 -22.34
N ASP A 28 9.50 4.87 -22.10
CA ASP A 28 10.83 5.07 -22.67
C ASP A 28 10.84 4.85 -24.19
N GLU A 29 10.01 3.92 -24.69
CA GLU A 29 9.74 3.66 -26.11
C GLU A 29 8.80 4.69 -26.77
N GLU A 30 8.36 5.70 -26.01
CA GLU A 30 7.41 6.73 -26.44
C GLU A 30 6.00 6.22 -26.80
N ASP A 31 5.65 4.97 -26.44
CA ASP A 31 4.28 4.46 -26.49
C ASP A 31 3.48 4.95 -25.27
N ILE A 32 3.07 6.22 -25.35
CA ILE A 32 2.35 6.93 -24.28
C ILE A 32 0.99 6.28 -23.97
N PHE A 33 0.33 5.69 -24.97
CA PHE A 33 -0.97 5.05 -24.83
C PHE A 33 -0.85 3.79 -23.98
N THR A 34 0.04 2.86 -24.38
CA THR A 34 0.26 1.62 -23.62
C THR A 34 0.89 1.92 -22.25
N ALA A 35 1.80 2.90 -22.17
CA ALA A 35 2.36 3.33 -20.90
C ALA A 35 1.27 3.80 -19.91
N SER A 36 0.32 4.62 -20.37
CA SER A 36 -0.77 5.15 -19.53
C SER A 36 -1.72 4.06 -19.04
N ASN A 37 -2.09 3.12 -19.92
CA ASN A 37 -2.93 1.98 -19.54
C ASN A 37 -2.24 1.13 -18.45
N ARG A 38 -0.98 0.73 -18.71
CA ARG A 38 -0.20 -0.08 -17.75
C ARG A 38 0.06 0.67 -16.45
N LEU A 39 0.28 1.98 -16.51
CA LEU A 39 0.50 2.81 -15.33
C LEU A 39 -0.73 2.84 -14.41
N PHE A 40 -1.94 2.95 -14.98
CA PHE A 40 -3.17 2.82 -14.20
C PHE A 40 -3.28 1.45 -13.54
N VAL A 41 -3.05 0.37 -14.29
CA VAL A 41 -3.13 -0.99 -13.73
C VAL A 41 -2.12 -1.20 -12.60
N ALA A 42 -0.91 -0.64 -12.73
CA ALA A 42 0.08 -0.64 -11.66
C ALA A 42 -0.42 0.13 -10.42
N CYS A 43 -0.96 1.34 -10.62
CA CYS A 43 -1.54 2.15 -9.56
C CYS A 43 -2.71 1.45 -8.86
N GLU A 44 -3.59 0.79 -9.61
CA GLU A 44 -4.75 0.07 -9.10
C GLU A 44 -4.33 -1.10 -8.21
N ASN A 45 -3.37 -1.92 -8.65
CA ASN A 45 -2.83 -3.01 -7.83
C ASN A 45 -2.14 -2.48 -6.57
N ALA A 46 -1.40 -1.37 -6.66
CA ALA A 46 -0.80 -0.73 -5.47
C ALA A 46 -1.87 -0.23 -4.49
N VAL A 47 -2.96 0.36 -4.99
CA VAL A 47 -4.10 0.77 -4.17
C VAL A 47 -4.77 -0.45 -3.50
N TYR A 48 -4.92 -1.57 -4.19
CA TYR A 48 -5.45 -2.80 -3.58
C TYR A 48 -4.56 -3.30 -2.45
N ALA A 49 -3.24 -3.36 -2.65
CA ALA A 49 -2.29 -3.71 -1.60
C ALA A 49 -2.44 -2.77 -0.39
N CYS A 50 -2.52 -1.45 -0.61
CA CYS A 50 -2.71 -0.47 0.45
C CYS A 50 -4.04 -0.64 1.19
N MET A 51 -5.13 -0.87 0.48
CA MET A 51 -6.44 -1.10 1.10
C MET A 51 -6.46 -2.36 1.97
N LYS A 52 -5.87 -3.47 1.50
CA LYS A 52 -5.70 -4.69 2.30
C LYS A 52 -4.87 -4.43 3.54
N LEU A 53 -3.79 -3.65 3.41
CA LEU A 53 -2.91 -3.27 4.51
C LEU A 53 -3.64 -2.44 5.58
N LYS A 54 -4.42 -1.43 5.18
CA LYS A 54 -5.08 -0.47 6.07
C LYS A 54 -6.43 -0.95 6.63
N PHE A 55 -7.18 -1.72 5.84
CA PHE A 55 -8.56 -2.09 6.16
C PHE A 55 -8.81 -3.59 6.23
N GLY A 56 -7.82 -4.43 5.94
CA GLY A 56 -7.97 -5.88 5.97
C GLY A 56 -8.71 -6.48 4.77
N GLY A 57 -8.96 -5.70 3.71
CA GLY A 57 -9.62 -6.17 2.49
C GLY A 57 -9.82 -5.07 1.45
N THR A 58 -10.33 -5.45 0.27
CA THR A 58 -10.54 -4.55 -0.90
C THR A 58 -11.99 -4.49 -1.35
N THR A 59 -12.24 -3.71 -2.40
CA THR A 59 -13.51 -3.66 -3.13
C THR A 59 -13.22 -3.34 -4.59
N ILE A 60 -14.08 -3.79 -5.50
CA ILE A 60 -13.96 -3.49 -6.94
C ILE A 60 -14.71 -2.21 -7.35
N SER A 61 -15.52 -1.64 -6.45
CA SER A 61 -16.30 -0.44 -6.76
C SER A 61 -15.41 0.80 -6.74
N ARG A 62 -15.18 1.43 -7.90
CA ARG A 62 -14.40 2.68 -8.03
C ARG A 62 -14.82 3.75 -7.00
N LYS A 63 -16.12 3.97 -6.83
CA LYS A 63 -16.64 4.93 -5.83
C LYS A 63 -16.18 4.59 -4.41
N ARG A 64 -16.26 3.32 -4.02
CA ARG A 64 -15.84 2.88 -2.67
C ARG A 64 -14.32 2.91 -2.51
N ILE A 65 -13.56 2.62 -3.56
CA ILE A 65 -12.10 2.76 -3.57
C ILE A 65 -11.74 4.21 -3.27
N LEU A 66 -12.27 5.16 -4.05
CA LEU A 66 -12.02 6.60 -3.88
C LEU A 66 -12.33 7.10 -2.47
N MET A 67 -13.50 6.73 -1.92
CA MET A 67 -13.87 7.11 -0.56
C MET A 67 -12.86 6.58 0.48
N LYS A 68 -12.44 5.31 0.34
CA LYS A 68 -11.51 4.68 1.29
C LYS A 68 -10.09 5.22 1.17
N ILE A 69 -9.56 5.37 -0.04
CA ILE A 69 -8.20 5.91 -0.20
C ILE A 69 -8.15 7.39 0.11
N GLY A 70 -9.22 8.15 -0.18
CA GLY A 70 -9.33 9.55 0.20
C GLY A 70 -9.30 9.77 1.70
N SER A 71 -9.83 8.83 2.49
CA SER A 71 -9.72 8.88 3.96
C SER A 71 -8.33 8.51 4.49
N ILE A 72 -7.47 7.90 3.66
CA ILE A 72 -6.06 7.61 4.01
C ILE A 72 -5.18 8.78 3.57
N SER A 73 -5.32 9.19 2.31
CA SER A 73 -4.51 10.20 1.66
C SER A 73 -5.28 10.81 0.49
N PRO A 74 -5.63 12.11 0.56
CA PRO A 74 -6.20 12.84 -0.58
C PRO A 74 -5.32 12.76 -1.84
N ASP A 75 -4.00 12.77 -1.68
CA ASP A 75 -3.05 12.65 -2.80
C ASP A 75 -3.15 11.29 -3.49
N MET A 76 -3.39 10.21 -2.73
CA MET A 76 -3.59 8.87 -3.29
C MET A 76 -4.91 8.79 -4.07
N MET A 77 -5.96 9.43 -3.56
CA MET A 77 -7.23 9.56 -4.28
C MET A 77 -7.03 10.30 -5.61
N GLU A 78 -6.37 11.45 -5.57
CA GLU A 78 -6.06 12.23 -6.77
C GLU A 78 -5.21 11.44 -7.77
N LEU A 79 -4.17 10.73 -7.30
CA LEU A 79 -3.32 9.89 -8.14
C LEU A 79 -4.13 8.79 -8.85
N TYR A 80 -5.01 8.12 -8.11
CA TYR A 80 -5.88 7.09 -8.67
C TYR A 80 -6.87 7.66 -9.69
N GLU A 81 -7.46 8.82 -9.43
CA GLU A 81 -8.38 9.46 -10.37
C GLU A 81 -7.69 9.92 -11.65
N ARG A 82 -6.55 10.62 -11.52
CA ARG A 82 -5.80 11.13 -12.68
C ARG A 82 -5.22 10.00 -13.52
N SER A 83 -4.71 8.93 -12.91
CA SER A 83 -4.23 7.76 -13.67
C SER A 83 -5.37 7.03 -14.39
N TYR A 84 -6.53 6.89 -13.76
CA TYR A 84 -7.72 6.34 -14.42
C TYR A 84 -8.15 7.19 -15.62
N ASP A 85 -8.15 8.51 -15.45
CA ASP A 85 -8.48 9.43 -16.52
C ASP A 85 -7.52 9.30 -17.71
N LEU A 86 -6.20 9.27 -17.48
CA LEU A 86 -5.20 9.01 -18.53
C LEU A 86 -5.45 7.69 -19.27
N ARG A 87 -5.78 6.61 -18.55
CA ARG A 87 -6.15 5.33 -19.17
C ARG A 87 -7.38 5.47 -20.07
N VAL A 88 -8.42 6.16 -19.62
CA VAL A 88 -9.64 6.36 -20.43
C VAL A 88 -9.35 7.17 -21.69
N GLN A 89 -8.48 8.18 -21.60
CA GLN A 89 -8.04 8.91 -22.79
C GLN A 89 -7.24 8.00 -23.74
N ALA A 90 -6.37 7.16 -23.21
CA ALA A 90 -5.57 6.23 -24.01
C ALA A 90 -6.42 5.14 -24.70
N ASP A 91 -7.35 4.52 -23.98
CA ASP A 91 -8.17 3.42 -24.49
C ASP A 91 -9.24 3.89 -25.49
N TYR A 92 -9.74 5.12 -25.33
CA TYR A 92 -10.94 5.59 -26.05
C TYR A 92 -10.76 6.91 -26.81
N GLY A 93 -9.57 7.51 -26.83
CA GLY A 93 -9.30 8.78 -27.49
C GLY A 93 -10.10 9.96 -26.94
N ARG A 94 -10.64 9.85 -25.72
CA ARG A 94 -11.45 10.91 -25.10
C ARG A 94 -10.56 12.06 -24.67
N LYS A 95 -11.01 13.30 -24.87
CA LYS A 95 -10.37 14.46 -24.25
C LYS A 95 -10.89 14.63 -22.82
N SER A 96 -9.99 14.64 -21.85
CA SER A 96 -10.37 14.95 -20.47
C SER A 96 -10.25 16.44 -20.15
N ARG A 97 -10.95 16.86 -19.09
CA ARG A 97 -10.79 18.16 -18.43
C ARG A 97 -9.91 18.10 -17.18
N ILE A 98 -9.48 16.90 -16.75
CA ILE A 98 -8.76 16.70 -15.48
C ILE A 98 -7.25 16.73 -15.71
N VAL A 99 -6.75 15.93 -16.63
CA VAL A 99 -5.35 15.86 -17.00
C VAL A 99 -5.24 15.67 -18.50
N GLU A 100 -4.23 16.20 -19.15
CA GLU A 100 -3.98 15.95 -20.57
C GLU A 100 -3.11 14.71 -20.75
N LEU A 101 -3.45 13.86 -21.72
CA LEU A 101 -2.61 12.74 -22.12
C LEU A 101 -1.38 13.24 -22.90
N ASN A 102 -0.29 13.49 -22.19
CA ASN A 102 1.00 13.86 -22.78
C ASN A 102 2.18 13.25 -22.00
N LYS A 103 3.38 13.24 -22.61
CA LYS A 103 4.59 12.63 -22.05
C LYS A 103 4.97 13.20 -20.68
N GLU A 104 4.83 14.51 -20.48
CA GLU A 104 5.13 15.16 -19.21
C GLU A 104 4.22 14.65 -18.08
N ARG A 105 2.90 14.65 -18.32
CA ARG A 105 1.91 14.20 -17.34
C ARG A 105 2.03 12.71 -17.02
N VAL A 106 2.29 11.87 -18.03
CA VAL A 106 2.53 10.45 -17.80
C VAL A 106 3.82 10.24 -16.99
N GLY A 107 4.89 10.98 -17.29
CA GLY A 107 6.13 10.94 -16.51
C GLY A 107 5.96 11.40 -15.06
N GLU A 108 5.16 12.44 -14.81
CA GLU A 108 4.77 12.84 -13.45
C GLU A 108 4.04 11.72 -12.71
N MET A 109 3.09 11.06 -13.37
CA MET A 109 2.34 9.95 -12.77
C MET A 109 3.23 8.75 -12.50
N ILE A 110 4.19 8.43 -13.37
CA ILE A 110 5.20 7.37 -13.14
C ILE A 110 5.93 7.60 -11.82
N ARG A 111 6.43 8.81 -11.57
CA ARG A 111 7.13 9.13 -10.31
C ARG A 111 6.22 9.00 -9.08
N LYS A 112 4.95 9.39 -9.20
CA LYS A 112 3.99 9.28 -8.10
C LYS A 112 3.62 7.82 -7.79
N VAL A 113 3.42 6.99 -8.82
CA VAL A 113 3.15 5.55 -8.65
C VAL A 113 4.37 4.83 -8.10
N GLU A 114 5.58 5.17 -8.54
CA GLU A 114 6.82 4.62 -7.97
C GLU A 114 6.93 4.87 -6.47
N ARG A 115 6.65 6.12 -6.06
CA ARG A 115 6.63 6.48 -4.64
C ARG A 115 5.58 5.70 -3.85
N LEU A 116 4.36 5.58 -4.37
CA LEU A 116 3.30 4.81 -3.73
C LEU A 116 3.71 3.35 -3.50
N ILE A 117 4.30 2.69 -4.51
CA ILE A 117 4.80 1.32 -4.40
C ILE A 117 5.86 1.23 -3.30
N ALA A 118 6.83 2.15 -3.29
CA ALA A 118 7.89 2.18 -2.28
C ALA A 118 7.36 2.41 -0.85
N ASP A 119 6.36 3.28 -0.69
CA ASP A 119 5.73 3.55 0.61
C ASP A 119 5.01 2.30 1.16
N ILE A 120 4.31 1.56 0.29
CA ILE A 120 3.66 0.29 0.65
C ILE A 120 4.69 -0.77 1.03
N GLU A 121 5.78 -0.91 0.26
CA GLU A 121 6.88 -1.84 0.57
C GLU A 121 7.49 -1.53 1.95
N LYS A 122 7.73 -0.25 2.24
CA LYS A 122 8.28 0.19 3.51
C LYS A 122 7.33 -0.12 4.66
N GLU A 123 6.04 0.14 4.49
CA GLU A 123 5.05 -0.14 5.51
C GLU A 123 4.92 -1.64 5.79
N LEU A 124 4.93 -2.47 4.75
CA LEU A 124 4.90 -3.93 4.90
C LEU A 124 6.11 -4.44 5.69
N LYS A 125 7.33 -3.96 5.40
CA LYS A 125 8.55 -4.30 6.15
C LYS A 125 8.48 -3.88 7.61
N ASN A 126 7.96 -2.68 7.90
CA ASN A 126 7.82 -2.19 9.27
C ASN A 126 6.85 -3.06 10.11
N LEU A 127 5.81 -3.60 9.48
CA LEU A 127 4.90 -4.54 10.14
C LEU A 127 5.58 -5.88 10.47
N GLU A 128 6.55 -6.31 9.68
CA GLU A 128 7.32 -7.53 9.97
C GLU A 128 8.31 -7.30 11.12
N LEU A 129 9.03 -6.19 11.10
CA LEU A 129 9.97 -5.82 12.16
C LEU A 129 9.26 -5.66 13.51
N SER A 130 8.12 -4.97 13.55
CA SER A 130 7.36 -4.80 14.79
C SER A 130 6.88 -6.13 15.37
N LYS A 131 6.45 -7.10 14.54
CA LYS A 131 6.12 -8.46 14.99
C LYS A 131 7.34 -9.21 15.53
N PHE A 132 8.49 -9.09 14.87
CA PHE A 132 9.74 -9.73 15.32
C PHE A 132 10.13 -9.26 16.73
N PHE A 133 10.14 -7.94 16.95
CA PHE A 133 10.44 -7.38 18.28
C PHE A 133 9.40 -7.79 19.33
N ALA A 134 8.10 -7.77 19.01
CA ALA A 134 7.04 -8.20 19.94
C ALA A 134 7.16 -9.68 20.36
N LYS A 135 7.60 -10.56 19.45
CA LYS A 135 7.83 -11.99 19.72
C LYS A 135 9.04 -12.23 20.62
N HIS A 136 10.01 -11.31 20.64
CA HIS A 136 11.24 -11.46 21.41
C HIS A 136 11.29 -10.65 22.71
N SER A 137 10.48 -9.60 22.85
CA SER A 137 10.31 -8.88 24.12
C SER A 137 9.38 -9.58 25.11
N SER A 138 8.56 -10.54 24.67
CA SER A 138 7.71 -11.38 25.53
C SER A 138 8.44 -12.60 26.14
N SER A 139 9.73 -12.80 25.82
CA SER A 139 10.58 -13.87 26.38
C SER A 139 11.37 -13.46 27.63
N ALA A 140 11.34 -12.19 28.03
CA ALA A 140 11.99 -11.73 29.26
C ALA A 140 10.99 -11.78 30.43
N ARG A 141 10.75 -12.97 31.01
CA ARG A 141 10.23 -13.02 32.38
C ARG A 141 11.32 -12.43 33.27
N VAL A 142 11.09 -11.22 33.77
CA VAL A 142 11.82 -10.71 34.94
C VAL A 142 11.65 -11.78 36.03
N PRO A 143 12.73 -12.37 36.57
CA PRO A 143 12.60 -13.32 37.66
C PRO A 143 11.87 -12.61 38.81
N GLN A 144 10.76 -13.17 39.26
CA GLN A 144 10.11 -12.65 40.45
C GLN A 144 11.12 -12.76 41.60
N PRO A 145 11.34 -11.67 42.36
CA PRO A 145 12.16 -11.76 43.55
C PRO A 145 11.55 -12.82 44.48
N PRO A 146 12.39 -13.64 45.15
CA PRO A 146 11.89 -14.70 46.02
C PRO A 146 10.94 -14.13 47.07
N ALA A 147 9.83 -14.83 47.28
CA ALA A 147 8.85 -14.48 48.29
C ALA A 147 9.55 -14.30 49.64
N ARG A 148 9.36 -13.14 50.28
CA ARG A 148 9.89 -12.91 51.63
C ARG A 148 9.28 -13.94 52.58
N PRO A 149 10.07 -14.58 53.45
CA PRO A 149 9.54 -15.48 54.46
C PRO A 149 8.56 -14.71 55.36
N ASN A 150 7.42 -15.32 55.65
CA ASN A 150 6.37 -14.77 56.51
C ASN A 150 6.95 -14.30 57.84
N ASP A 151 6.75 -13.02 58.14
CA ASP A 151 7.04 -12.43 59.44
C ASP A 151 6.02 -12.98 60.47
N PRO A 152 6.45 -13.72 61.50
CA PRO A 152 5.54 -14.29 62.50
C PRO A 152 5.00 -13.25 63.50
N SER A 153 5.32 -11.96 63.35
CA SER A 153 4.97 -10.94 64.35
C SER A 153 3.53 -10.43 64.33
N GLN A 154 2.66 -10.94 63.45
CA GLN A 154 1.21 -10.66 63.52
C GLN A 154 0.44 -11.82 64.15
N GLY A 155 0.80 -12.13 65.39
CA GLY A 155 0.05 -13.00 66.28
C GLY A 155 -0.51 -12.21 67.46
N ARG A 156 -1.84 -12.09 67.49
CA ARG A 156 -2.72 -11.98 68.68
C ARG A 156 -2.38 -10.90 69.72
N ALA A 157 -3.22 -9.86 69.77
CA ALA A 157 -4.21 -9.65 70.84
C ALA A 157 -5.13 -8.48 70.45
#